data_AF-A0A5K1FPZ5-F1
#
_entry.id   AF-A0A5K1FPZ5-F1
#
_cell.length_a   1.000
_cell.length_b   1.000
_cell.length_c   1.000
_cell.angle_alpha   90.00
_cell.angle_beta   90.00
_cell.angle_gamma   90.00
#
_symmetry.space_group_name_H-M   'P 1'
#
loop_
_entity.id
_entity.type
_entity.pdbx_description
1 polymer ?
#
loop_
_entity_poly.entity_id
_entity_poly.type
_entity_poly.pdbx_seq_one_letter_code
_entity_poly.pdbx_strand_id
1 'polypeptide(L)' 'VVYFVNSGTEANELAMLMARLYTGNVRMVALRNAYHGGSSGTLGLTAMKTWKYNIPQ' A
#
# COMPACT_ATOMS: atom_id res chain seq x y z
N VAL A 1 -10.86 -4.57 -17.03
CA VAL A 1 -9.54 -4.09 -17.49
C VAL A 1 -8.48 -4.61 -16.53
N VAL A 2 -7.31 -5.00 -17.02
CA VAL A 2 -6.16 -5.41 -16.18
C VAL A 2 -5.02 -4.42 -16.42
N TYR A 3 -4.33 -4.03 -15.35
CA TYR A 3 -3.17 -3.15 -15.42
C TYR A 3 -1.91 -3.96 -15.08
N PHE A 4 -0.92 -3.93 -15.95
CA PHE A 4 0.39 -4.55 -15.72
C PHE A 4 1.34 -3.54 -15.11
N VAL A 5 2.11 -4.00 -14.13
CA VAL A 5 3.13 -3.24 -13.40
C VAL A 5 4.34 -4.15 -13.15
N ASN A 6 5.46 -3.56 -12.74
CA ASN A 6 6.74 -4.27 -12.63
C ASN A 6 6.90 -5.02 -11.31
N SER A 7 6.09 -4.72 -10.29
CA SER A 7 6.17 -5.38 -8.99
C SER A 7 4.84 -5.42 -8.24
N GLY A 8 4.78 -6.27 -7.21
CA GLY A 8 3.63 -6.31 -6.29
C GLY A 8 3.46 -5.02 -5.48
N THR A 9 4.56 -4.31 -5.18
CA THR A 9 4.51 -3.00 -4.52
C THR A 9 3.81 -1.98 -5.41
N GLU A 10 4.20 -1.89 -6.68
CA GLU A 10 3.55 -1.00 -7.67
C GLU A 10 2.07 -1.37 -7.87
N ALA A 11 1.75 -2.67 -7.83
CA ALA A 11 0.36 -3.14 -7.94
C ALA A 11 -0.49 -2.61 -6.78
N ASN A 12 0.05 -2.63 -5.56
CA ASN A 12 -0.64 -2.09 -4.39
C ASN A 12 -0.72 -0.57 -4.41
N GLU A 13 0.29 0.16 -4.88
CA GLU A 13 0.20 1.62 -5.06
C GLU A 13 -0.88 2.01 -6.06
N LEU A 14 -0.95 1.30 -7.19
CA LEU A 14 -2.01 1.49 -8.17
C LEU A 14 -3.38 1.16 -7.57
N ALA A 15 -3.51 0.05 -6.84
CA ALA A 15 -4.77 -0.30 -6.17
C ALA A 15 -5.22 0.76 -5.16
N MET A 16 -4.29 1.29 -4.35
CA MET A 16 -4.55 2.37 -3.41
C MET A 16 -5.00 3.65 -4.13
N LEU A 17 -4.33 4.03 -5.23
CA LEU A 17 -4.70 5.17 -6.05
C LEU A 17 -6.11 5.01 -6.64
N MET A 18 -6.39 3.85 -7.24
CA MET A 18 -7.69 3.56 -7.85
C MET A 18 -8.82 3.56 -6.82
N ALA A 19 -8.60 2.98 -5.64
CA ALA A 19 -9.57 3.01 -4.55
C ALA A 19 -9.86 4.46 -4.10
N ARG A 20 -8.83 5.27 -3.91
CA ARG A 20 -8.97 6.69 -3.53
C ARG A 20 -9.71 7.50 -4.58
N LEU A 21 -9.37 7.32 -5.85
CA LEU A 21 -10.03 8.01 -6.97
C LEU A 21 -11.51 7.64 -7.08
N TYR A 22 -11.84 6.37 -6.87
CA TYR A 22 -13.21 5.89 -6.96
C TYR A 22 -14.06 6.31 -5.75
N THR A 23 -13.53 6.22 -4.53
CA THR A 23 -14.33 6.45 -3.31
C THR A 23 -14.17 7.85 -2.73
N GLY A 24 -13.17 8.63 -3.13
CA GLY A 24 -12.80 9.91 -2.51
C GLY A 24 -12.22 9.79 -1.09
N ASN A 25 -11.94 8.58 -0.60
CA ASN A 25 -11.51 8.35 0.78
C ASN A 25 -10.01 8.08 0.82
N VAL A 26 -9.26 8.87 1.61
CA VAL A 26 -7.80 8.73 1.76
C VAL A 26 -7.40 7.69 2.81
N ARG A 27 -8.31 7.38 3.74
CA ARG A 27 -8.10 6.44 4.84
C ARG A 27 -8.21 5.00 4.33
N MET A 28 -7.28 4.16 4.76
CA MET A 28 -7.24 2.73 4.43
C MET A 28 -6.98 1.92 5.69
N VAL A 29 -7.51 0.70 5.73
CA VAL A 29 -7.34 -0.23 6.84
C VAL A 29 -6.46 -1.38 6.35
N ALA A 30 -5.48 -1.76 7.16
CA ALA A 30 -4.63 -2.92 6.92
C ALA A 30 -4.66 -3.86 8.12
N LEU A 31 -4.40 -5.15 7.86
CA LEU A 31 -4.36 -6.16 8.90
C LEU A 31 -3.02 -6.14 9.63
N ARG A 32 -3.04 -6.54 10.91
CA ARG A 32 -1.81 -6.76 11.68
C ARG A 32 -0.97 -7.84 10.98
N ASN A 33 0.35 -7.65 10.95
CA ASN A 33 1.33 -8.50 10.27
C ASN A 33 1.21 -8.54 8.73
N ALA A 34 0.40 -7.68 8.10
CA ALA A 34 0.34 -7.60 6.65
C ALA A 34 1.63 -7.01 6.05
N TYR A 35 1.96 -7.43 4.83
CA TYR A 35 3.04 -6.88 4.01
C TYR A 35 2.50 -6.52 2.63
N HIS A 36 2.49 -5.23 2.32
CA HIS A 36 1.95 -4.68 1.08
C HIS A 36 3.00 -4.02 0.19
N GLY A 37 4.27 -4.08 0.59
CA GLY A 37 5.39 -3.47 -0.14
C GLY A 37 6.26 -2.61 0.76
N GLY A 38 7.35 -2.13 0.17
CA GLY A 38 8.38 -1.32 0.84
C GLY A 38 8.49 0.12 0.32
N SER A 39 7.62 0.55 -0.59
CA SER A 39 7.56 1.94 -1.04
C SER A 39 6.90 2.83 0.02
N SER A 40 7.11 4.14 -0.04
CA SER A 40 6.49 5.09 0.91
C SER A 40 4.96 4.97 0.95
N GLY A 41 4.32 4.78 -0.20
CA GLY A 41 2.86 4.59 -0.28
C GLY A 41 2.40 3.31 0.41
N THR A 42 3.07 2.19 0.15
CA THR A 42 2.66 0.87 0.66
C THR A 42 3.09 0.61 2.10
N LEU A 43 4.13 1.30 2.59
CA LEU A 43 4.63 1.14 3.95
C LEU A 43 3.57 1.49 5.01
N GLY A 44 2.65 2.42 4.69
CA GLY A 44 1.52 2.75 5.56
C GLY A 44 0.52 1.60 5.75
N LEU A 45 0.49 0.65 4.81
CA LEU A 45 -0.30 -0.58 4.88
C LEU A 45 0.51 -1.78 5.37
N THR A 46 1.84 -1.71 5.37
CA THR A 46 2.71 -2.75 5.92
C THR A 46 2.75 -2.67 7.45
N ALA A 47 2.32 -3.75 8.10
CA ALA A 47 2.27 -3.89 9.56
C ALA A 47 3.17 -5.03 10.08
N MET A 48 4.05 -5.56 9.24
CA MET A 48 5.05 -6.56 9.62
C MET A 48 6.29 -5.87 10.22
N LYS A 49 6.57 -6.13 11.52
CA LYS A 49 7.62 -5.45 12.29
C LYS A 49 8.99 -5.42 11.60
N THR A 50 9.40 -6.52 10.98
CA THR A 50 10.69 -6.63 10.28
C THR A 50 10.82 -5.74 9.05
N TRP A 51 9.68 -5.27 8.51
CA TRP A 51 9.60 -4.43 7.31
C TRP A 51 8.94 -3.08 7.56
N LYS A 52 8.59 -2.77 8.82
CA LYS A 52 8.06 -1.48 9.22
C LYS A 52 9.18 -0.66 9.85
N TYR A 53 9.72 0.28 9.08
CA TYR A 53 10.79 1.16 9.52
C TYR A 53 10.25 2.31 10.37
N ASN A 54 11.06 2.78 11.32
CA ASN A 54 10.73 3.93 12.15
C ASN A 54 11.04 5.24 11.40
N ILE A 55 10.33 5.47 10.30
CA ILE A 55 10.38 6.69 9.51
C ILE A 55 9.00 7.36 9.54
N PRO A 56 8.92 8.70 9.53
CA PRO A 56 7.65 9.41 9.37
C PRO A 56 6.98 9.01 8.05
N GLN A 57 5.70 8.66 8.09
CA GLN A 57 4.89 8.21 6.94
C GLN A 57 3.83 9.26 6.58
#